data_AF-A0A3B0S7D8-F1
#
_entry.id   AF-A0A3B0S7D8-F1
#
_cell.length_a   1.000
_cell.length_b   1.000
_cell.length_c   1.000
_cell.angle_alpha   90.00
_cell.angle_beta   90.00
_cell.angle_gamma   90.00
#
_symmetry.space_group_name_H-M   'P 1'
#
loop_
_entity.id
_entity.type
_entity.pdbx_description
1 polymer ?
#
loop_
_entity_poly.entity_id
_entity_poly.type
_entity_poly.pdbx_seq_one_letter_code
_entity_poly.pdbx_strand_id
1 'polypeptide(L)'
;MRIAIEATDEVGRRAARILLNEFSLQRLGLVSEHHTVTGKRVERATDLATYDVLVTDAADPRSAFENALDANIDCVAWRGAEYFTSSLSDELEVAGRSLVINANLGQGIGPALAGHEIARGGEVLDVEIAWTEPGRPLRRGTAVPFPEPVGARWGRTDTDTWGQSVTIVPIKGIWAAAMARVTTAGTEGVSTRVVGVSDQAAHLEALSLAAAAAAAASGAYPMGRQGAADIGDSYLHRAIEMGLDIAFFSYSS
;
A
#
# COMPACT_ATOMS: atom_id res chain seq x y z
N MET A 1 -4.92 -12.33 14.93
CA MET A 1 -4.82 -12.45 13.46
C MET A 1 -3.96 -13.64 13.09
N ARG A 2 -4.45 -14.50 12.21
CA ARG A 2 -3.72 -15.56 11.53
C ARG A 2 -3.59 -15.13 10.07
N ILE A 3 -2.38 -14.85 9.62
CA ILE A 3 -2.13 -14.34 8.27
C ILE A 3 -1.39 -15.41 7.47
N ALA A 4 -1.92 -15.78 6.30
CA ALA A 4 -1.20 -16.59 5.33
C ALA A 4 -0.49 -15.65 4.33
N ILE A 5 0.75 -15.96 3.98
CA ILE A 5 1.51 -15.20 2.98
C ILE A 5 2.17 -16.11 1.95
N GLU A 6 1.88 -15.83 0.69
CA GLU A 6 2.58 -16.31 -0.48
C GLU A 6 3.69 -15.32 -0.82
N ALA A 7 4.86 -15.52 -0.21
CA ALA A 7 6.03 -14.68 -0.45
C ALA A 7 6.81 -15.18 -1.68
N THR A 8 6.51 -14.62 -2.85
CA THR A 8 7.12 -14.97 -4.14
C THR A 8 8.45 -14.23 -4.36
N ASP A 9 8.56 -12.98 -3.93
CA ASP A 9 9.74 -12.13 -4.11
C ASP A 9 10.17 -11.45 -2.78
N GLU A 10 11.10 -10.51 -2.88
CA GLU A 10 11.69 -9.79 -1.75
C GLU A 10 10.67 -8.98 -0.95
N VAL A 11 9.65 -8.43 -1.61
CA VAL A 11 8.58 -7.64 -0.96
C VAL A 11 7.82 -8.53 0.02
N GLY A 12 7.34 -9.69 -0.42
CA GLY A 12 6.60 -10.64 0.40
C GLY A 12 7.46 -11.23 1.52
N ARG A 13 8.73 -11.54 1.25
CA ARG A 13 9.66 -12.03 2.30
C ARG A 13 9.91 -11.00 3.39
N ARG A 14 10.00 -9.71 3.02
CA ARG A 14 10.13 -8.62 3.98
C ARG A 14 8.82 -8.34 4.70
N ALA A 15 7.69 -8.37 4.01
CA ALA A 15 6.38 -8.19 4.61
C ALA A 15 6.13 -9.26 5.68
N ALA A 16 6.47 -10.52 5.39
CA ALA A 16 6.47 -11.61 6.36
C ALA A 16 7.29 -11.28 7.63
N ARG A 17 8.48 -10.69 7.49
CA ARG A 17 9.32 -10.28 8.63
C ARG A 17 8.73 -9.11 9.41
N ILE A 18 8.11 -8.15 8.73
CA ILE A 18 7.42 -7.01 9.37
C ILE A 18 6.22 -7.52 10.17
N LEU A 19 5.39 -8.38 9.57
CA LEU A 19 4.25 -9.01 10.24
C LEU A 19 4.69 -9.84 11.45
N LEU A 20 5.87 -10.46 11.43
CA LEU A 20 6.41 -11.14 12.60
C LEU A 20 6.79 -10.23 13.77
N ASN A 21 6.69 -8.90 13.62
CA ASN A 21 6.77 -7.94 14.72
C ASN A 21 5.39 -7.39 15.13
N GLU A 22 4.35 -7.64 14.33
CA GLU A 22 2.99 -7.23 14.65
C GLU A 22 2.49 -7.92 15.93
N PHE A 23 2.03 -7.12 16.89
CA PHE A 23 1.67 -7.62 18.21
C PHE A 23 0.43 -8.53 18.15
N SER A 24 -0.55 -8.16 17.34
CA SER A 24 -1.82 -8.88 17.21
C SER A 24 -1.73 -10.16 16.33
N LEU A 25 -0.55 -10.42 15.73
CA LEU A 25 -0.28 -11.63 14.97
C LEU A 25 -0.13 -12.86 15.89
N GLN A 26 -0.98 -13.86 15.67
CA GLN A 26 -0.93 -15.14 16.37
C GLN A 26 -0.09 -16.17 15.61
N ARG A 27 -0.30 -16.26 14.29
CA ARG A 27 0.40 -17.16 13.37
C ARG A 27 0.62 -16.51 12.01
N LEU A 28 1.80 -16.75 11.44
CA LEU A 28 2.14 -16.47 10.06
C LEU A 28 2.28 -17.80 9.32
N GLY A 29 1.34 -18.07 8.41
CA GLY A 29 1.35 -19.24 7.55
C GLY A 29 2.11 -18.96 6.26
N LEU A 30 3.07 -19.80 5.92
CA LEU A 30 3.83 -19.67 4.68
C LEU A 30 3.28 -20.66 3.65
N VAL A 31 2.80 -20.13 2.52
CA VAL A 31 2.15 -20.91 1.46
C VAL A 31 3.19 -21.63 0.60
N SER A 32 4.32 -20.96 0.30
CA SER A 32 5.42 -21.55 -0.47
C SER A 32 6.17 -22.62 0.33
N GLU A 33 6.52 -23.72 -0.35
CA GLU A 33 7.35 -24.80 0.22
C GLU A 33 8.80 -24.36 0.49
N HIS A 34 9.25 -23.29 -0.18
CA HIS A 34 10.62 -22.77 -0.07
C HIS A 34 10.60 -21.35 0.48
N HIS A 35 10.70 -21.24 1.81
CA HIS A 35 10.80 -19.96 2.49
C HIS A 35 12.02 -19.92 3.42
N THR A 36 12.59 -18.73 3.58
CA THR A 36 13.72 -18.48 4.51
C THR A 36 13.28 -17.79 5.81
N VAL A 37 12.01 -17.42 5.91
CA VAL A 37 11.44 -16.80 7.11
C VAL A 37 11.28 -17.87 8.19
N THR A 38 11.77 -17.58 9.41
CA THR A 38 11.72 -18.51 10.55
C THR A 38 11.26 -17.76 11.81
N GLY A 39 10.63 -18.48 12.74
CA GLY A 39 10.18 -17.88 14.00
C GLY A 39 9.16 -18.76 14.72
N LYS A 40 8.95 -18.51 16.02
CA LYS A 40 8.00 -19.29 16.85
C LYS A 40 6.53 -19.17 16.41
N ARG A 41 6.20 -18.10 15.66
CA ARG A 41 4.87 -17.84 15.12
C ARG A 41 4.71 -18.29 13.67
N VAL A 42 5.78 -18.85 13.07
CA VAL A 42 5.81 -19.25 11.66
C VAL A 42 5.43 -20.72 11.53
N GLU A 43 4.52 -21.03 10.61
CA GLU A 43 4.15 -22.40 10.24
C GLU A 43 3.94 -22.51 8.72
N ARG A 44 3.92 -23.73 8.20
CA ARG A 44 3.48 -23.97 6.83
C ARG A 44 1.95 -23.87 6.78
N ALA A 45 1.40 -23.11 5.84
CA ALA A 45 -0.04 -23.03 5.64
C ALA A 45 -0.52 -24.25 4.83
N THR A 46 -1.03 -25.27 5.52
CA THR A 46 -1.60 -26.47 4.86
C THR A 46 -3.11 -26.38 4.63
N ASP A 47 -3.80 -25.56 5.42
CA ASP A 47 -5.23 -25.28 5.29
C ASP A 47 -5.46 -23.77 5.44
N LEU A 48 -5.77 -23.12 4.32
CA LEU A 48 -5.98 -21.68 4.24
C LEU A 48 -7.25 -21.23 4.98
N ALA A 49 -8.26 -22.09 5.11
CA ALA A 49 -9.51 -21.74 5.80
C ALA A 49 -9.33 -21.48 7.31
N THR A 50 -8.15 -21.84 7.87
CA THR A 50 -7.78 -21.52 9.25
C THR A 50 -7.18 -20.12 9.43
N TYR A 51 -7.03 -19.36 8.35
CA TYR A 51 -6.44 -18.01 8.36
C TYR A 51 -7.52 -16.94 8.16
N ASP A 52 -7.21 -15.71 8.53
CA ASP A 52 -8.12 -14.57 8.36
C ASP A 52 -7.96 -13.96 6.95
N VAL A 53 -6.73 -13.97 6.42
CA VAL A 53 -6.37 -13.35 5.15
C VAL A 53 -5.21 -14.08 4.47
N LEU A 54 -5.24 -14.13 3.14
CA LEU A 54 -4.10 -14.50 2.29
C LEU A 54 -3.46 -13.26 1.68
N VAL A 55 -2.14 -13.17 1.76
CA VAL A 55 -1.34 -12.04 1.28
C VAL A 55 -0.40 -12.53 0.19
N THR A 56 -0.25 -11.78 -0.90
CA THR A 56 0.70 -12.10 -1.97
C THR A 56 1.42 -10.87 -2.51
N ASP A 57 2.69 -11.07 -2.87
CA ASP A 57 3.48 -10.11 -3.64
C ASP A 57 3.67 -10.55 -5.11
N ALA A 58 2.96 -11.59 -5.54
CA ALA A 58 3.04 -12.10 -6.90
C ALA A 58 2.74 -11.03 -7.94
N ALA A 59 3.46 -11.09 -9.07
CA ALA A 59 3.24 -10.19 -10.19
C ALA A 59 1.83 -10.34 -10.79
N ASP A 60 1.31 -11.57 -10.80
CA ASP A 60 -0.08 -11.90 -11.10
C ASP A 60 -0.72 -12.54 -9.85
N PRO A 61 -1.62 -11.82 -9.15
CA PRO A 61 -2.24 -12.30 -7.92
C PRO A 61 -3.44 -13.25 -8.14
N ARG A 62 -3.79 -13.61 -9.39
CA ARG A 62 -5.01 -14.38 -9.68
C ARG A 62 -5.09 -15.71 -8.91
N SER A 63 -4.01 -16.48 -8.86
CA SER A 63 -4.01 -17.77 -8.15
C SER A 63 -4.19 -17.60 -6.65
N ALA A 64 -3.57 -16.58 -6.04
CA ALA A 64 -3.76 -16.27 -4.63
C ALA A 64 -5.21 -15.87 -4.36
N PHE A 65 -5.81 -15.09 -5.25
CA PHE A 65 -7.22 -14.74 -5.17
C PHE A 65 -8.14 -15.97 -5.21
N GLU A 66 -7.98 -16.84 -6.20
CA GLU A 66 -8.78 -18.07 -6.33
C GLU A 66 -8.66 -18.95 -5.07
N ASN A 67 -7.43 -19.11 -4.56
CA ASN A 67 -7.19 -19.86 -3.32
C ASN A 67 -7.84 -19.22 -2.08
N ALA A 68 -7.87 -17.88 -2.00
CA ALA A 68 -8.53 -17.16 -0.90
C ALA A 68 -10.06 -17.31 -0.97
N LEU A 69 -10.63 -17.24 -2.18
CA LEU A 69 -12.05 -17.45 -2.41
C LEU A 69 -12.48 -18.87 -2.03
N ASP A 70 -11.72 -19.88 -2.48
CA ASP A 70 -11.96 -21.29 -2.14
C ASP A 70 -11.86 -21.55 -0.63
N ALA A 71 -10.92 -20.88 0.03
CA ALA A 71 -10.76 -20.94 1.49
C ALA A 71 -11.77 -20.07 2.25
N ASN A 72 -12.56 -19.25 1.55
CA ASN A 72 -13.47 -18.27 2.11
C ASN A 72 -12.78 -17.32 3.12
N ILE A 73 -11.71 -16.66 2.69
CA ILE A 73 -10.94 -15.67 3.47
C ILE A 73 -10.69 -14.41 2.63
N ASP A 74 -10.24 -13.34 3.28
CA ASP A 74 -9.86 -12.11 2.58
C ASP A 74 -8.55 -12.30 1.79
N CYS A 75 -8.32 -11.47 0.77
CA CYS A 75 -7.09 -11.49 -0.03
C CYS A 75 -6.48 -10.10 -0.15
N VAL A 76 -5.16 -10.00 0.04
CA VAL A 76 -4.39 -8.76 -0.11
C VAL A 76 -3.27 -8.98 -1.12
N ALA A 77 -3.25 -8.16 -2.16
CA ALA A 77 -2.22 -8.20 -3.20
C ALA A 77 -1.42 -6.88 -3.23
N TRP A 78 -0.10 -7.01 -3.30
CA TRP A 78 0.82 -5.88 -3.45
C TRP A 78 0.48 -4.99 -4.65
N ARG A 79 0.04 -5.59 -5.75
CA ARG A 79 -0.40 -4.90 -6.97
C ARG A 79 -1.74 -5.45 -7.44
N GLY A 80 -2.55 -4.62 -8.07
CA GLY A 80 -3.76 -5.05 -8.75
C GLY A 80 -3.45 -5.79 -10.04
N ALA A 81 -4.30 -6.75 -10.41
CA ALA A 81 -4.34 -7.23 -11.77
C ALA A 81 -5.16 -6.25 -12.61
N GLU A 82 -4.57 -5.75 -13.70
CA GLU A 82 -5.29 -5.02 -14.77
C GLU A 82 -6.44 -5.86 -15.38
N TYR A 83 -6.47 -7.16 -15.05
CA TYR A 83 -7.37 -8.17 -15.58
C TYR A 83 -8.48 -8.61 -14.62
N PHE A 84 -8.67 -7.97 -13.46
CA PHE A 84 -9.84 -8.24 -12.64
C PHE A 84 -11.09 -7.68 -13.32
N THR A 85 -11.80 -8.56 -14.04
CA THR A 85 -13.09 -8.27 -14.67
C THR A 85 -14.14 -7.97 -13.61
N SER A 86 -15.21 -7.27 -13.99
CA SER A 86 -16.34 -6.98 -13.08
C SER A 86 -16.91 -8.25 -12.43
N SER A 87 -16.98 -9.35 -13.18
CA SER A 87 -17.50 -10.64 -12.69
C SER A 87 -16.80 -11.17 -11.44
N LEU A 88 -15.49 -10.95 -11.33
CA LEU A 88 -14.69 -11.47 -10.22
C LEU A 88 -14.82 -10.57 -8.97
N SER A 89 -15.11 -9.28 -9.18
CA SER A 89 -15.52 -8.38 -8.09
C SER A 89 -16.89 -8.75 -7.54
N ASP A 90 -17.82 -9.17 -8.40
CA ASP A 90 -19.18 -9.58 -7.99
C ASP A 90 -19.13 -10.87 -7.15
N GLU A 91 -18.29 -11.84 -7.52
CA GLU A 91 -18.10 -13.09 -6.77
C GLU A 91 -17.63 -12.87 -5.33
N LEU A 92 -16.73 -11.91 -5.12
CA LEU A 92 -16.23 -11.51 -3.80
C LEU A 92 -17.31 -10.90 -2.92
N GLU A 93 -18.10 -10.01 -3.50
CA GLU A 93 -19.19 -9.35 -2.78
C GLU A 93 -20.24 -10.39 -2.36
N VAL A 94 -20.56 -11.34 -3.24
CA VAL A 94 -21.45 -12.48 -2.92
C VAL A 94 -20.86 -13.37 -1.83
N ALA A 95 -19.54 -13.61 -1.84
CA ALA A 95 -18.86 -14.39 -0.80
C ALA A 95 -18.70 -13.62 0.54
N GLY A 96 -19.00 -12.32 0.57
CA GLY A 96 -18.81 -11.47 1.74
C GLY A 96 -17.34 -11.29 2.12
N ARG A 97 -16.43 -11.33 1.13
CA ARG A 97 -14.97 -11.21 1.30
C ARG A 97 -14.42 -9.98 0.63
N SER A 98 -13.29 -9.50 1.14
CA SER A 98 -12.55 -8.37 0.60
C SER A 98 -11.37 -8.84 -0.25
N LEU A 99 -11.18 -8.18 -1.39
CA LEU A 99 -9.96 -8.23 -2.18
C LEU A 99 -9.33 -6.86 -2.17
N VAL A 100 -8.23 -6.73 -1.45
CA VAL A 100 -7.45 -5.50 -1.36
C VAL A 100 -6.32 -5.59 -2.38
N ILE A 101 -6.27 -4.62 -3.29
CA ILE A 101 -5.20 -4.50 -4.28
C ILE A 101 -4.39 -3.24 -4.06
N ASN A 102 -3.29 -3.11 -4.80
CA ASN A 102 -2.48 -1.91 -4.81
C ASN A 102 -1.91 -1.55 -3.43
N ALA A 103 -1.61 -2.57 -2.61
CA ALA A 103 -0.92 -2.42 -1.33
C ALA A 103 0.58 -2.14 -1.52
N ASN A 104 0.90 -1.12 -2.31
CA ASN A 104 2.25 -0.69 -2.68
C ASN A 104 2.49 0.80 -2.39
N LEU A 105 3.73 1.25 -2.59
CA LEU A 105 4.13 2.64 -2.33
C LEU A 105 3.32 3.65 -3.15
N GLY A 106 3.19 3.42 -4.46
CA GLY A 106 2.66 4.41 -5.40
C GLY A 106 1.14 4.53 -5.39
N GLN A 107 0.44 3.40 -5.38
CA GLN A 107 -1.03 3.33 -5.45
C GLN A 107 -1.68 3.04 -4.09
N GLY A 108 -0.90 2.70 -3.07
CA GLY A 108 -1.35 2.54 -1.69
C GLY A 108 -0.97 3.76 -0.86
N ILE A 109 0.31 3.87 -0.47
CA ILE A 109 0.77 4.90 0.47
C ILE A 109 0.58 6.32 -0.09
N GLY A 110 0.92 6.58 -1.35
CA GLY A 110 0.77 7.90 -1.98
C GLY A 110 -0.66 8.48 -1.88
N PRO A 111 -1.67 7.77 -2.42
CA PRO A 111 -3.07 8.18 -2.31
C PRO A 111 -3.59 8.22 -0.87
N ALA A 112 -3.14 7.31 -0.01
CA ALA A 112 -3.54 7.35 1.40
C ALA A 112 -3.04 8.62 2.11
N LEU A 113 -1.82 9.09 1.79
CA LEU A 113 -1.30 10.37 2.31
C LEU A 113 -2.18 11.55 1.88
N ALA A 114 -2.63 11.56 0.62
CA ALA A 114 -3.54 12.60 0.13
C ALA A 114 -4.90 12.53 0.83
N GLY A 115 -5.48 11.32 0.94
CA GLY A 115 -6.75 11.09 1.63
C GLY A 115 -6.72 11.55 3.09
N HIS A 116 -5.64 11.24 3.81
CA HIS A 116 -5.43 11.68 5.19
C HIS A 116 -5.44 13.20 5.31
N GLU A 117 -4.75 13.91 4.42
CA GLU A 117 -4.69 15.37 4.45
C GLU A 117 -6.02 16.01 4.02
N ILE A 118 -6.74 15.42 3.07
CA ILE A 118 -8.08 15.86 2.65
C ILE A 118 -9.08 15.72 3.81
N ALA A 119 -9.00 14.64 4.59
CA ALA A 119 -9.90 14.39 5.72
C ALA A 119 -9.78 15.44 6.85
N ARG A 120 -8.72 16.26 6.87
CA ARG A 120 -8.52 17.33 7.86
C ARG A 120 -9.47 18.52 7.68
N GLY A 121 -10.17 18.61 6.55
CA GLY A 121 -11.19 19.62 6.28
C GLY A 121 -10.73 20.83 5.47
N GLY A 122 -11.70 21.65 5.06
CA GLY A 122 -11.52 22.73 4.09
C GLY A 122 -12.01 22.35 2.69
N GLU A 123 -12.15 23.34 1.82
CA GLU A 123 -12.45 23.11 0.41
C GLU A 123 -11.15 22.74 -0.31
N VAL A 124 -11.09 21.52 -0.88
CA VAL A 124 -9.91 21.06 -1.63
C VAL A 124 -9.82 21.80 -2.95
N LEU A 125 -8.75 22.57 -3.14
CA LEU A 125 -8.49 23.31 -4.37
C LEU A 125 -7.60 22.53 -5.35
N ASP A 126 -6.61 21.82 -4.83
CA ASP A 126 -5.63 21.08 -5.63
C ASP A 126 -5.03 19.91 -4.84
N VAL A 127 -4.77 18.80 -5.55
CA VAL A 127 -4.15 17.59 -5.00
C VAL A 127 -3.10 17.11 -5.99
N GLU A 128 -1.85 17.03 -5.54
CA GLU A 128 -0.75 16.45 -6.29
C GLU A 128 -0.22 15.22 -5.54
N ILE A 129 -0.22 14.07 -6.20
CA ILE A 129 0.39 12.84 -5.68
C ILE A 129 1.62 12.53 -6.54
N ALA A 130 2.72 12.15 -5.89
CA ALA A 130 3.93 11.74 -6.57
C ALA A 130 4.59 10.55 -5.86
N TRP A 131 5.20 9.66 -6.64
CA TRP A 131 6.05 8.60 -6.08
C TRP A 131 7.22 8.30 -7.00
N THR A 132 8.19 7.60 -6.44
CA THR A 132 9.38 7.18 -7.16
C THR A 132 9.20 5.81 -7.79
N GLU A 133 9.76 5.61 -8.97
CA GLU A 133 9.83 4.29 -9.62
C GLU A 133 11.26 3.98 -10.09
N PRO A 134 11.64 2.70 -10.23
CA PRO A 134 12.93 2.33 -10.82
C PRO A 134 13.06 2.91 -12.23
N GLY A 135 14.09 3.72 -12.46
CA GLY A 135 14.28 4.33 -13.77
C GLY A 135 15.46 5.30 -13.85
N ARG A 136 15.64 5.90 -15.03
CA ARG A 136 16.66 6.92 -15.23
C ARG A 136 16.15 8.27 -14.70
N PRO A 137 16.87 8.93 -13.76
CA PRO A 137 16.49 10.24 -13.26
C PRO A 137 16.31 11.27 -14.37
N LEU A 138 15.24 12.05 -14.26
CA LEU A 138 14.97 13.17 -15.14
C LEU A 138 15.78 14.40 -14.71
N ARG A 139 15.96 15.32 -15.65
CA ARG A 139 16.63 16.62 -15.43
C ARG A 139 15.68 17.82 -15.55
N ARG A 140 14.42 17.56 -15.89
CA ARG A 140 13.34 18.54 -16.11
C ARG A 140 11.99 17.85 -15.95
N GLY A 141 10.93 18.62 -15.70
CA GLY A 141 9.57 18.14 -15.52
C GLY A 141 8.91 18.81 -14.33
N THR A 142 8.07 18.07 -13.60
CA THR A 142 7.45 18.52 -12.36
C THR A 142 8.44 18.37 -11.20
N ALA A 143 8.65 19.42 -10.41
CA ALA A 143 9.54 19.38 -9.25
C ALA A 143 8.82 18.77 -8.05
N VAL A 144 9.35 17.68 -7.53
CA VAL A 144 8.75 16.92 -6.42
C VAL A 144 9.67 16.97 -5.20
N PRO A 145 9.25 17.59 -4.08
CA PRO A 145 10.05 17.70 -2.85
C PRO A 145 9.87 16.48 -1.95
N PHE A 146 10.47 15.34 -2.30
CA PHE A 146 10.48 14.18 -1.39
C PHE A 146 11.34 14.45 -0.15
N PRO A 147 11.05 13.79 0.98
CA PRO A 147 11.92 13.82 2.16
C PRO A 147 13.28 13.14 1.89
N GLU A 148 14.24 13.37 2.78
CA GLU A 148 15.53 12.65 2.79
C GLU A 148 15.31 11.17 3.19
N PRO A 149 15.99 10.20 2.56
CA PRO A 149 17.23 10.36 1.77
C PRO A 149 17.03 10.55 0.26
N VAL A 150 15.79 10.62 -0.23
CA VAL A 150 15.53 10.79 -1.67
C VAL A 150 15.75 12.25 -2.07
N GLY A 151 15.20 13.18 -1.31
CA GLY A 151 15.27 14.61 -1.56
C GLY A 151 14.55 15.05 -2.85
N ALA A 152 14.65 16.33 -3.18
CA ALA A 152 13.95 16.90 -4.33
C ALA A 152 14.37 16.26 -5.67
N ARG A 153 13.39 15.92 -6.53
CA ARG A 153 13.60 15.27 -7.83
C ARG A 153 12.63 15.78 -8.89
N TRP A 154 12.88 15.39 -10.14
CA TRP A 154 12.05 15.73 -11.30
C TRP A 154 11.22 14.53 -11.73
N GLY A 155 9.91 14.72 -11.83
CA GLY A 155 8.96 13.73 -12.32
C GLY A 155 8.33 14.10 -13.65
N ARG A 156 7.63 13.13 -14.23
CA ARG A 156 6.69 13.34 -15.33
C ARG A 156 5.28 13.15 -14.82
N THR A 157 4.36 14.00 -15.25
CA THR A 157 2.94 13.80 -15.00
C THR A 157 2.44 12.66 -15.88
N ASP A 158 1.66 11.78 -15.28
CA ASP A 158 1.01 10.63 -15.89
C ASP A 158 -0.43 10.55 -15.36
N THR A 159 -1.20 9.60 -15.85
CA THR A 159 -2.53 9.30 -15.33
C THR A 159 -2.52 7.90 -14.72
N ASP A 160 -3.00 7.76 -13.50
CA ASP A 160 -3.11 6.45 -12.85
C ASP A 160 -4.27 5.62 -13.44
N THR A 161 -4.43 4.40 -12.93
CA THR A 161 -5.45 3.45 -13.37
C THR A 161 -6.89 3.96 -13.17
N TRP A 162 -7.09 4.98 -12.32
CA TRP A 162 -8.40 5.57 -12.02
C TRP A 162 -8.61 6.93 -12.69
N GLY A 163 -7.71 7.34 -13.58
CA GLY A 163 -7.85 8.60 -14.30
C GLY A 163 -7.32 9.82 -13.54
N GLN A 164 -6.67 9.64 -12.38
CA GLN A 164 -6.12 10.74 -11.60
C GLN A 164 -4.74 11.13 -12.11
N SER A 165 -4.47 12.44 -12.12
CA SER A 165 -3.16 12.97 -12.49
C SER A 165 -2.16 12.68 -11.37
N VAL A 166 -1.10 11.95 -11.69
CA VAL A 166 -0.04 11.54 -10.77
C VAL A 166 1.32 11.92 -11.33
N THR A 167 2.32 12.12 -10.47
CA THR A 167 3.68 12.43 -10.90
C THR A 167 4.62 11.25 -10.61
N ILE A 168 5.10 10.61 -11.68
CA ILE A 168 6.05 9.50 -11.59
C ILE A 168 7.47 10.04 -11.64
N VAL A 169 8.28 9.69 -10.63
CA VAL A 169 9.64 10.18 -10.48
C VAL A 169 10.65 9.05 -10.63
N PRO A 170 11.22 8.82 -11.83
CA PRO A 170 12.15 7.72 -12.02
C PRO A 170 13.47 7.97 -11.28
N ILE A 171 13.94 6.99 -10.52
CA ILE A 171 15.19 7.07 -9.74
C ILE A 171 16.03 5.79 -9.86
N LYS A 172 17.33 5.94 -9.58
CA LYS A 172 18.26 4.82 -9.43
C LYS A 172 18.58 4.60 -7.96
N GLY A 173 18.91 3.36 -7.62
CA GLY A 173 19.40 2.98 -6.30
C GLY A 173 18.33 2.26 -5.49
N ILE A 174 18.53 2.27 -4.17
CA ILE A 174 17.75 1.46 -3.23
C ILE A 174 16.69 2.25 -2.48
N TRP A 175 16.68 3.57 -2.61
CA TRP A 175 15.73 4.46 -1.93
C TRP A 175 14.48 4.63 -2.76
N ALA A 176 13.35 4.90 -2.12
CA ALA A 176 12.10 5.28 -2.75
C ALA A 176 11.36 6.28 -1.86
N ALA A 177 10.38 6.97 -2.44
CA ALA A 177 9.56 7.94 -1.75
C ALA A 177 8.17 8.06 -2.37
N ALA A 178 7.22 8.49 -1.55
CA ALA A 178 5.91 8.96 -1.97
C ALA A 178 5.61 10.30 -1.29
N MET A 179 4.81 11.13 -1.94
CA MET A 179 4.46 12.48 -1.51
C MET A 179 3.03 12.79 -1.92
N ALA A 180 2.31 13.48 -1.04
CA ALA A 180 1.06 14.14 -1.37
C ALA A 180 1.16 15.63 -1.00
N ARG A 181 0.73 16.49 -1.91
CA ARG A 181 0.53 17.92 -1.67
C ARG A 181 -0.94 18.21 -1.80
N VAL A 182 -1.53 18.75 -0.75
CA VAL A 182 -2.95 19.13 -0.72
C VAL A 182 -3.03 20.63 -0.44
N THR A 183 -3.72 21.34 -1.33
CA THR A 183 -4.04 22.75 -1.16
C THR A 183 -5.51 22.89 -0.82
N THR A 184 -5.81 23.53 0.29
CA THR A 184 -7.17 23.75 0.77
C THR A 184 -7.45 25.24 0.98
N ALA A 185 -8.69 25.64 0.71
CA ALA A 185 -9.25 26.91 1.15
C ALA A 185 -10.02 26.70 2.47
N GLY A 186 -9.72 27.54 3.45
CA GLY A 186 -10.43 27.60 4.72
C GLY A 186 -10.78 29.04 5.10
N THR A 187 -11.33 29.22 6.29
CA THR A 187 -11.68 30.55 6.83
C THR A 187 -10.48 31.46 7.03
N GLU A 188 -9.28 30.87 7.18
CA GLU A 188 -8.02 31.59 7.40
C GLU A 188 -7.24 31.86 6.10
N GLY A 189 -7.78 31.51 4.93
CA GLY A 189 -7.14 31.69 3.64
C GLY A 189 -6.80 30.36 2.95
N VAL A 190 -5.83 30.39 2.05
CA VAL A 190 -5.36 29.21 1.32
C VAL A 190 -4.14 28.64 2.02
N SER A 191 -4.18 27.34 2.30
CA SER A 191 -3.08 26.61 2.92
C SER A 191 -2.66 25.46 2.03
N THR A 192 -1.35 25.21 1.95
CA THR A 192 -0.79 24.04 1.28
C THR A 192 -0.01 23.21 2.28
N ARG A 193 -0.31 21.92 2.32
CA ARG A 193 0.41 20.92 3.11
C ARG A 193 1.08 19.93 2.17
N VAL A 194 2.33 19.64 2.45
CA VAL A 194 3.13 18.63 1.76
C VAL A 194 3.49 17.57 2.78
N VAL A 195 3.08 16.33 2.52
CA VAL A 195 3.40 15.16 3.32
C VAL A 195 4.14 14.16 2.47
N GLY A 196 5.08 13.42 3.05
CA GLY A 196 5.80 12.42 2.30
C GLY A 196 6.52 11.42 3.18
N VAL A 197 6.91 10.32 2.55
CA VAL A 197 7.67 9.23 3.14
C VAL A 197 8.87 8.94 2.27
N SER A 198 9.97 8.51 2.85
CA SER A 198 11.11 8.04 2.08
C SER A 198 11.96 7.09 2.89
N ASP A 199 12.25 5.92 2.32
CA ASP A 199 13.09 4.90 2.90
C ASP A 199 13.52 3.92 1.81
N GLN A 200 14.15 2.81 2.17
CA GLN A 200 14.58 1.78 1.27
C GLN A 200 13.35 1.19 0.54
N ALA A 201 13.42 1.13 -0.79
CA ALA A 201 12.30 0.81 -1.67
C ALA A 201 11.59 -0.50 -1.29
N ALA A 202 12.35 -1.60 -1.19
CA ALA A 202 11.78 -2.89 -0.82
C ALA A 202 11.23 -2.91 0.62
N HIS A 203 11.68 -2.03 1.51
CA HIS A 203 11.10 -1.88 2.84
C HIS A 203 9.77 -1.14 2.78
N LEU A 204 9.67 -0.01 2.08
CA LEU A 204 8.40 0.73 1.93
C LEU A 204 7.31 -0.13 1.27
N GLU A 205 7.66 -0.86 0.21
CA GLU A 205 6.74 -1.76 -0.49
C GLU A 205 6.26 -2.89 0.43
N ALA A 206 7.17 -3.48 1.21
CA ALA A 206 6.84 -4.55 2.14
C ALA A 206 6.02 -4.08 3.35
N LEU A 207 6.32 -2.89 3.86
CA LEU A 207 5.59 -2.27 4.95
C LEU A 207 4.16 -1.95 4.51
N SER A 208 4.01 -1.37 3.32
CA SER A 208 2.74 -1.13 2.65
C SER A 208 1.90 -2.43 2.56
N LEU A 209 2.49 -3.51 2.07
CA LEU A 209 1.82 -4.82 1.99
C LEU A 209 1.43 -5.37 3.38
N ALA A 210 2.32 -5.27 4.36
CA ALA A 210 2.08 -5.75 5.73
C ALA A 210 0.97 -4.95 6.44
N ALA A 211 0.93 -3.63 6.25
CA ALA A 211 -0.08 -2.75 6.82
C ALA A 211 -1.48 -3.09 6.28
N ALA A 212 -1.59 -3.31 4.96
CA ALA A 212 -2.84 -3.73 4.33
C ALA A 212 -3.27 -5.13 4.83
N ALA A 213 -2.32 -6.06 4.99
CA ALA A 213 -2.59 -7.39 5.53
C ALA A 213 -3.15 -7.35 6.95
N ALA A 214 -2.56 -6.54 7.85
CA ALA A 214 -3.07 -6.41 9.22
C ALA A 214 -4.43 -5.70 9.28
N ALA A 215 -4.66 -4.70 8.43
CA ALA A 215 -5.95 -4.04 8.31
C ALA A 215 -7.04 -5.01 7.81
N ALA A 216 -6.76 -5.79 6.76
CA ALA A 216 -7.66 -6.82 6.25
C ALA A 216 -7.94 -7.91 7.30
N ALA A 217 -6.92 -8.45 7.96
CA ALA A 217 -7.09 -9.44 9.02
C ALA A 217 -7.85 -8.91 10.25
N SER A 218 -7.97 -7.59 10.40
CA SER A 218 -8.79 -6.92 11.42
C SER A 218 -10.22 -6.64 10.94
N GLY A 219 -10.57 -6.96 9.70
CA GLY A 219 -11.87 -6.67 9.09
C GLY A 219 -12.08 -5.19 8.73
N ALA A 220 -11.01 -4.44 8.47
CA ALA A 220 -11.13 -3.00 8.22
C ALA A 220 -11.64 -2.63 6.82
N TYR A 221 -11.48 -3.53 5.84
CA TYR A 221 -11.90 -3.28 4.46
C TYR A 221 -13.36 -3.68 4.23
N PRO A 222 -14.13 -2.89 3.45
CA PRO A 222 -15.42 -3.32 2.94
C PRO A 222 -15.29 -4.58 2.07
N MET A 223 -16.41 -5.29 1.92
CA MET A 223 -16.51 -6.44 1.01
C MET A 223 -16.34 -6.02 -0.45
N GLY A 224 -15.95 -6.96 -1.30
CA GLY A 224 -15.65 -6.72 -2.71
C GLY A 224 -14.23 -6.20 -2.94
N ARG A 225 -13.99 -5.65 -4.14
CA ARG A 225 -12.69 -5.15 -4.55
C ARG A 225 -12.44 -3.74 -4.00
N GLN A 226 -11.32 -3.56 -3.32
CA GLN A 226 -10.88 -2.29 -2.75
C GLN A 226 -9.40 -2.03 -3.10
N GLY A 227 -9.02 -0.77 -3.28
CA GLY A 227 -7.64 -0.33 -3.19
C GLY A 227 -7.19 -0.24 -1.73
N ALA A 228 -5.91 -0.51 -1.45
CA ALA A 228 -5.38 -0.38 -0.09
C ALA A 228 -5.62 1.03 0.51
N ALA A 229 -5.54 2.05 -0.34
CA ALA A 229 -5.76 3.45 0.02
C ALA A 229 -7.23 3.84 0.29
N ASP A 230 -8.20 2.97 -0.04
CA ASP A 230 -9.63 3.30 0.11
C ASP A 230 -10.03 3.47 1.59
N ILE A 231 -9.26 2.87 2.52
CA ILE A 231 -9.38 3.09 3.97
C ILE A 231 -8.22 3.95 4.52
N GLY A 232 -7.79 4.96 3.75
CA GLY A 232 -6.55 5.72 3.92
C GLY A 232 -6.06 5.94 5.35
N ASP A 233 -6.91 6.46 6.25
CA ASP A 233 -6.56 6.69 7.66
C ASP A 233 -6.19 5.42 8.42
N SER A 234 -7.05 4.39 8.36
CA SER A 234 -6.81 3.10 9.01
C SER A 234 -5.57 2.41 8.45
N TYR A 235 -5.37 2.50 7.13
CA TYR A 235 -4.24 1.93 6.44
C TYR A 235 -2.91 2.61 6.82
N LEU A 236 -2.86 3.94 6.80
CA LEU A 236 -1.68 4.70 7.23
C LEU A 236 -1.40 4.52 8.72
N HIS A 237 -2.44 4.45 9.56
CA HIS A 237 -2.25 4.20 10.98
C HIS A 237 -1.53 2.86 11.22
N ARG A 238 -1.95 1.79 10.53
CA ARG A 238 -1.23 0.51 10.57
C ARG A 238 0.19 0.61 10.06
N ALA A 239 0.41 1.35 8.97
CA ALA A 239 1.75 1.56 8.44
C ALA A 239 2.66 2.26 9.46
N ILE A 240 2.17 3.29 10.16
CA ILE A 240 2.89 4.02 11.21
C ILE A 240 3.18 3.10 12.40
N GLU A 241 2.20 2.30 12.86
CA GLU A 241 2.42 1.31 13.94
C GLU A 241 3.52 0.29 13.57
N MET A 242 3.68 0.00 12.29
CA MET A 242 4.72 -0.90 11.75
C MET A 242 6.05 -0.20 11.45
N GLY A 243 6.17 1.10 11.72
CA GLY A 243 7.42 1.87 11.60
C GLY A 243 7.51 2.80 10.40
N LEU A 244 6.39 3.16 9.74
CA LEU A 244 6.41 4.18 8.70
C LEU A 244 6.59 5.58 9.32
N ASP A 245 7.66 6.25 8.92
CA ASP A 245 7.91 7.64 9.29
C ASP A 245 7.39 8.60 8.20
N ILE A 246 6.56 9.56 8.60
CA ILE A 246 5.98 10.58 7.73
C ILE A 246 6.60 11.94 8.04
N ALA A 247 7.17 12.58 7.02
CA ALA A 247 7.61 13.97 7.07
C ALA A 247 6.51 14.88 6.54
N PHE A 248 6.39 16.08 7.12
CA PHE A 248 5.44 17.08 6.65
C PHE A 248 6.01 18.50 6.70
N PHE A 249 5.48 19.34 5.83
CA PHE A 249 5.74 20.78 5.75
C PHE A 249 4.45 21.50 5.37
N SER A 250 4.25 22.72 5.89
CA SER A 250 3.04 23.51 5.63
C SER A 250 3.38 24.96 5.42
N TYR A 251 2.65 25.61 4.52
CA TYR A 251 2.76 27.04 4.26
C TYR A 251 1.39 27.62 3.88
N SER A 252 1.17 28.87 4.26
CA SER A 252 -0.05 29.63 4.01
C SER A 252 0.26 30.87 3.18
N SER A 253 -0.64 31.23 2.26
CA SER A 253 -0.56 32.44 1.43
C SER A 253 -1.69 33.40 1.75
#